data_AF-A0A2S6A133-F1
#
_entry.id   AF-A0A2S6A133-F1
#
_cell.length_a   1.000
_cell.length_b   1.000
_cell.length_c   1.000
_cell.angle_alpha   90.00
_cell.angle_beta   90.00
_cell.angle_gamma   90.00
#
_symmetry.space_group_name_H-M   'P 1'
#
loop_
_entity.id
_entity.type
_entity.pdbx_description
1 polymer ?
#
loop_
_entity_poly.entity_id
_entity_poly.type
_entity_poly.pdbx_seq_one_letter_code
_entity_poly.pdbx_strand_id
1 'polypeptide(L)'
;MIIPARRALSHSRHTDRAHARRWIEAKAAALELDHSDAPIRLDVNRLTVVADTNEGPVRLADMGSAENHLGYHVATLLSLHEWFSEHRNPVPRTLILDQPSQVYFPPDYTGQPTPQGTDLSHLLNVYQTIVNSTEALNGALQVIVVEHADLADPLFRNHVIERWRYSNNQALVPPDWITEPIDEEDE
;
A
#
# COMPACT_ATOMS: atom_id res chain seq x y z
N MET A 1 28.04 -18.42 -4.05
CA MET A 1 29.22 -17.53 -3.97
C MET A 1 28.81 -16.30 -3.19
N ILE A 2 29.35 -16.11 -1.97
CA ILE A 2 28.95 -15.00 -1.09
C ILE A 2 29.98 -13.88 -1.25
N ILE A 3 29.54 -12.73 -1.77
CA ILE A 3 30.32 -11.50 -1.84
C ILE A 3 29.91 -10.65 -0.62
N PRO A 4 30.85 -10.21 0.24
CA PRO A 4 30.49 -9.46 1.44
C PRO A 4 30.01 -8.05 1.07
N ALA A 5 28.93 -7.61 1.70
CA ALA A 5 28.45 -6.23 1.61
C ALA A 5 29.49 -5.29 2.23
N ARG A 6 30.07 -4.39 1.41
CA ARG A 6 30.89 -3.28 1.91
C ARG A 6 30.06 -2.41 2.86
N ARG A 7 30.67 -2.07 3.99
CA ARG A 7 30.16 -1.14 5.00
C ARG A 7 29.93 0.23 4.36
N ALA A 8 28.68 0.69 4.30
CA ALA A 8 28.37 2.05 3.87
C ALA A 8 28.86 3.05 4.92
N LEU A 9 29.45 4.15 4.44
CA LEU A 9 29.99 5.24 5.24
C LEU A 9 28.87 5.89 6.07
N SER A 10 29.23 6.28 7.29
CA SER A 10 28.41 7.00 8.28
C SER A 10 27.66 8.18 7.64
N HIS A 11 26.36 7.99 7.37
CA HIS A 11 25.44 9.09 7.07
C HIS A 11 24.90 9.69 8.37
N SER A 12 24.86 11.01 8.43
CA SER A 12 24.32 11.76 9.57
C SER A 12 22.83 11.46 9.74
N ARG A 13 22.37 11.21 10.98
CA ARG A 13 20.96 10.93 11.31
C ARG A 13 19.97 12.02 10.83
N HIS A 14 20.46 13.22 10.54
CA HIS A 14 19.64 14.31 10.00
C HIS A 14 19.32 14.17 8.50
N THR A 15 20.20 13.55 7.70
CA THR A 15 19.99 13.35 6.26
C THR A 15 19.02 12.19 5.99
N ASP A 16 19.07 11.14 6.80
CA ASP A 16 18.21 9.94 6.61
C ASP A 16 16.71 10.23 6.83
N ARG A 17 16.38 11.12 7.78
CA ARG A 17 14.98 11.51 8.05
C ARG A 17 14.40 12.39 6.94
N ALA A 18 15.24 13.14 6.23
CA ALA A 18 14.80 14.01 5.15
C ALA A 18 14.37 13.23 3.90
N HIS A 19 14.94 12.04 3.67
CA HIS A 19 14.58 11.19 2.52
C HIS A 19 13.24 10.49 2.70
N ALA A 20 13.03 9.79 3.83
CA ALA A 20 11.76 9.12 4.09
C ALA A 20 10.57 10.11 4.11
N ARG A 21 10.78 11.29 4.70
CA ARG A 21 9.79 12.38 4.67
C ARG A 21 9.43 12.79 3.24
N ARG A 22 10.44 13.01 2.38
CA ARG A 22 10.24 13.40 0.98
C ARG A 22 9.45 12.37 0.19
N TRP A 23 9.65 11.08 0.45
CA TRP A 23 8.86 10.05 -0.24
C TRP A 23 7.41 10.01 0.23
N ILE A 24 7.13 10.22 1.52
CA ILE A 24 5.75 10.30 2.00
C ILE A 24 5.05 11.49 1.34
N GLU A 25 5.68 12.66 1.33
CA GLU A 25 5.14 13.86 0.68
C GLU A 25 4.91 13.62 -0.83
N ALA A 26 5.88 13.06 -1.55
CA ALA A 26 5.75 12.78 -2.98
C ALA A 26 4.63 11.77 -3.30
N LYS A 27 4.48 10.72 -2.49
CA LYS A 27 3.41 9.72 -2.67
C LYS A 27 2.05 10.28 -2.26
N ALA A 28 1.97 11.09 -1.21
CA ALA A 28 0.72 11.76 -0.82
C ALA A 28 0.22 12.68 -1.94
N ALA A 29 1.11 13.41 -2.59
CA ALA A 29 0.77 14.21 -3.77
C ALA A 29 0.35 13.34 -4.96
N ALA A 30 1.05 12.24 -5.24
CA ALA A 30 0.70 11.31 -6.34
C ALA A 30 -0.64 10.60 -6.12
N LEU A 31 -1.04 10.42 -4.87
CA LEU A 31 -2.32 9.85 -4.47
C LEU A 31 -3.43 10.89 -4.33
N GLU A 32 -3.13 12.17 -4.56
CA GLU A 32 -4.09 13.28 -4.44
C GLU A 32 -4.76 13.36 -3.05
N LEU A 33 -3.99 13.08 -2.00
CA LEU A 33 -4.48 13.05 -0.63
C LEU A 33 -4.81 14.45 -0.10
N ASP A 34 -5.80 14.52 0.79
CA ASP A 34 -6.07 15.75 1.54
C ASP A 34 -4.83 16.14 2.35
N HIS A 35 -4.53 17.44 2.36
CA HIS A 35 -3.34 18.02 2.99
C HIS A 35 -1.99 17.63 2.35
N SER A 36 -1.99 17.05 1.15
CA SER A 36 -0.75 16.75 0.40
C SER A 36 0.03 17.99 -0.05
N ASP A 37 -0.60 19.17 0.01
CA ASP A 37 0.01 20.48 -0.20
C ASP A 37 0.77 21.01 1.02
N ALA A 38 0.53 20.43 2.20
CA ALA A 38 1.24 20.74 3.43
C ALA A 38 2.46 19.83 3.62
N PRO A 39 3.46 20.27 4.41
CA PRO A 39 4.56 19.38 4.77
C PRO A 39 4.07 18.20 5.62
N ILE A 40 4.41 16.98 5.20
CA ILE A 40 3.96 15.74 5.86
C ILE A 40 5.14 15.08 6.55
N ARG A 41 4.92 14.57 7.77
CA ARG A 41 5.94 13.85 8.54
C ARG A 41 5.37 12.63 9.25
N LEU A 42 6.23 11.62 9.43
CA LEU A 42 6.01 10.54 10.37
C LEU A 42 6.47 10.98 11.77
N ASP A 43 5.54 11.11 12.71
CA ASP A 43 5.85 11.29 14.12
C ASP A 43 6.25 9.94 14.73
N VAL A 44 7.56 9.68 14.79
CA VAL A 44 8.10 8.39 15.29
C VAL A 44 7.81 8.13 16.77
N ASN A 45 7.50 9.16 17.57
CA ASN A 45 7.19 8.96 18.99
C ASN A 45 5.74 8.49 19.19
N ARG A 46 4.85 8.94 18.30
CA ARG A 46 3.42 8.61 18.32
C ARG A 46 3.01 7.58 17.26
N LEU A 47 3.94 7.21 16.39
CA LEU A 47 3.75 6.29 15.27
C LEU A 47 2.56 6.69 14.38
N THR A 48 2.43 7.98 14.09
CA THR A 48 1.36 8.53 13.26
C THR A 48 1.90 9.50 12.22
N VAL A 49 1.18 9.60 11.10
CA VAL A 49 1.40 10.67 10.12
C VAL A 49 0.79 11.98 10.67
N VAL A 50 1.47 13.09 10.38
CA VAL A 50 1.03 14.45 10.70
C VAL A 50 1.29 15.35 9.49
N ALA A 51 0.29 16.13 9.08
CA ALA A 51 0.43 17.22 8.12
C ALA A 51 0.53 18.54 8.90
N ASP A 52 1.62 19.27 8.74
CA ASP A 52 1.86 20.53 9.44
C ASP A 52 1.23 21.70 8.63
N THR A 53 -0.09 21.88 8.73
CA THR A 53 -0.84 22.90 7.97
C THR A 53 -0.69 24.30 8.58
N ASN A 54 -1.13 25.34 7.85
CA ASN A 54 -1.14 26.73 8.35
C ASN A 54 -2.07 26.94 9.57
N GLU A 55 -3.10 26.11 9.71
CA GLU A 55 -4.06 26.16 10.83
C GLU A 55 -3.60 25.34 12.04
N GLY A 56 -2.55 24.53 11.85
CA GLY A 56 -1.96 23.68 12.86
C GLY A 56 -1.70 22.26 12.35
N PRO A 57 -1.02 21.43 13.17
CA PRO A 57 -0.75 20.04 12.81
C PRO A 57 -2.03 19.21 12.82
N VAL A 58 -2.37 18.61 11.68
CA VAL A 58 -3.47 17.65 11.51
C VAL A 58 -2.88 16.24 11.60
N ARG A 59 -3.39 15.41 12.50
CA ARG A 59 -2.93 14.01 12.66
C ARG A 59 -3.73 13.10 11.76
N LEU A 60 -3.18 11.94 11.41
CA LEU A 60 -3.86 10.94 10.58
C LEU A 60 -5.30 10.65 11.00
N ALA A 61 -5.57 10.55 12.31
CA ALA A 61 -6.93 10.31 12.83
C ALA A 61 -7.94 11.43 12.52
N ASP A 62 -7.43 12.62 12.20
CA ASP A 62 -8.20 13.83 11.89
C ASP A 62 -8.15 14.18 10.39
N MET A 63 -7.49 13.36 9.55
CA MET A 63 -7.28 13.61 8.11
C MET A 63 -8.49 13.19 7.24
N GLY A 64 -9.71 13.21 7.75
CA GLY A 64 -10.91 13.04 6.91
C GLY A 64 -11.24 11.59 6.53
N SER A 65 -11.34 11.31 5.22
CA SER A 65 -12.04 10.13 4.68
C SER A 65 -11.29 8.80 4.85
N ALA A 66 -12.02 7.68 4.74
CA ALA A 66 -11.42 6.34 4.73
C ALA A 66 -10.41 6.15 3.58
N GLU A 67 -10.69 6.74 2.41
CA GLU A 67 -9.78 6.76 1.27
C GLU A 67 -8.47 7.49 1.60
N ASN A 68 -8.58 8.63 2.29
CA ASN A 68 -7.41 9.42 2.68
C ASN A 68 -6.56 8.67 3.72
N HIS A 69 -7.21 8.00 4.67
CA HIS A 69 -6.52 7.15 5.64
C HIS A 69 -5.76 6.01 4.95
N LEU A 70 -6.41 5.29 4.02
CA LEU A 70 -5.76 4.25 3.22
C LEU A 70 -4.55 4.82 2.47
N GLY A 71 -4.73 5.95 1.79
CA GLY A 71 -3.69 6.60 1.01
C GLY A 71 -2.45 6.94 1.86
N TYR A 72 -2.65 7.54 3.03
CA TYR A 72 -1.54 7.86 3.93
C TYR A 72 -0.86 6.61 4.51
N HIS A 73 -1.61 5.54 4.78
CA HIS A 73 -1.03 4.26 5.18
C HIS A 73 -0.16 3.68 4.07
N VAL A 74 -0.67 3.60 2.84
CA VAL A 74 0.07 3.09 1.68
C VAL A 74 1.32 3.94 1.41
N ALA A 75 1.18 5.26 1.35
CA ALA A 75 2.30 6.18 1.15
C ALA A 75 3.39 5.99 2.22
N THR A 76 2.99 5.87 3.49
CA THR A 76 3.91 5.71 4.61
C THR A 76 4.62 4.36 4.57
N LEU A 77 3.88 3.26 4.38
CA LEU A 77 4.45 1.91 4.35
C LEU A 77 5.43 1.75 3.18
N LEU A 78 5.06 2.20 1.98
CA LEU A 78 5.95 2.17 0.82
C LEU A 78 7.23 2.99 1.07
N SER A 79 7.09 4.22 1.59
CA SER A 79 8.25 5.09 1.89
C SER A 79 9.17 4.49 2.96
N LEU A 80 8.60 3.81 3.95
CA LEU A 80 9.38 3.08 4.96
C LEU A 80 10.12 1.89 4.34
N HIS A 81 9.47 1.10 3.50
CA HIS A 81 10.11 -0.03 2.81
C HIS A 81 11.21 0.44 1.86
N GLU A 82 11.04 1.56 1.14
CA GLU A 82 12.09 2.22 0.36
C GLU A 82 13.27 2.60 1.26
N TRP A 83 13.00 3.25 2.40
CA TRP A 83 14.04 3.66 3.34
C TRP A 83 14.82 2.46 3.88
N PHE A 84 14.10 1.43 4.35
CA PHE A 84 14.75 0.22 4.84
C PHE A 84 15.56 -0.47 3.74
N SER A 85 15.10 -0.41 2.48
CA SER A 85 15.75 -0.99 1.30
C SER A 85 17.10 -0.33 1.01
N GLU A 86 17.12 0.99 0.89
CA GLU A 86 18.35 1.75 0.65
C GLU A 86 19.38 1.58 1.77
N HIS A 87 18.93 1.55 3.01
CA HIS A 87 19.81 1.46 4.18
C HIS A 87 20.20 0.02 4.53
N ARG A 88 19.75 -0.97 3.74
CA ARG A 88 20.01 -2.40 3.97
C ARG A 88 19.60 -2.87 5.37
N ASN A 89 18.55 -2.26 5.92
CA ASN A 89 17.99 -2.63 7.22
C ASN A 89 17.30 -4.00 7.14
N PRO A 90 17.34 -4.82 8.20
CA PRO A 90 16.85 -6.20 8.21
C PRO A 90 15.32 -6.30 8.32
N VAL A 91 14.59 -5.38 7.68
CA VAL A 91 13.13 -5.43 7.58
C VAL A 91 12.75 -6.30 6.39
N PRO A 92 11.73 -7.18 6.51
CA PRO A 92 11.23 -7.95 5.38
C PRO A 92 11.01 -7.07 4.14
N ARG A 93 11.46 -7.56 2.98
CA ARG A 93 11.32 -6.88 1.69
C ARG A 93 9.98 -7.20 1.03
N THR A 94 8.96 -7.39 1.84
CA THR A 94 7.63 -7.78 1.40
C THR A 94 6.61 -6.95 2.16
N LEU A 95 5.65 -6.39 1.42
CA LEU A 95 4.46 -5.72 1.94
C LEU A 95 3.23 -6.46 1.42
N ILE A 96 2.30 -6.78 2.31
CA ILE A 96 1.02 -7.42 1.95
C ILE A 96 -0.09 -6.42 2.24
N LEU A 97 -0.95 -6.18 1.26
CA LEU A 97 -2.14 -5.33 1.38
C LEU A 97 -3.37 -6.20 1.15
N ASP A 98 -4.28 -6.17 2.10
CA ASP A 98 -5.54 -6.94 2.04
C ASP A 98 -6.69 -5.98 1.72
N GLN A 99 -7.29 -6.18 0.55
CA GLN A 99 -8.48 -5.49 0.04
C GLN A 99 -8.42 -3.95 0.12
N PRO A 100 -7.37 -3.30 -0.43
CA PRO A 100 -7.31 -1.84 -0.46
C PRO A 100 -8.50 -1.20 -1.18
N SER A 101 -9.15 -1.90 -2.12
CA SER A 101 -10.32 -1.35 -2.80
C SER A 101 -11.55 -1.14 -1.91
N GLN A 102 -11.63 -1.77 -0.73
CA GLN A 102 -12.83 -1.81 0.11
C GLN A 102 -13.34 -0.40 0.44
N VAL A 103 -12.44 0.56 0.67
CA VAL A 103 -12.79 1.93 1.04
C VAL A 103 -13.49 2.72 -0.08
N TYR A 104 -13.35 2.26 -1.33
CA TYR A 104 -13.87 2.89 -2.54
C TYR A 104 -15.21 2.29 -3.00
N PHE A 105 -15.76 1.33 -2.24
CA PHE A 105 -17.06 0.76 -2.55
C PHE A 105 -18.19 1.43 -1.76
N PRO A 106 -19.35 1.68 -2.39
CA PRO A 106 -20.49 2.25 -1.70
C PRO A 106 -21.01 1.29 -0.60
N PRO A 107 -21.61 1.81 0.49
CA PRO A 107 -22.14 1.00 1.58
C PRO A 107 -23.19 -0.03 1.14
N ASP A 108 -23.99 0.32 0.12
CA ASP A 108 -25.04 -0.52 -0.46
C ASP A 108 -24.49 -1.40 -1.60
N TYR A 109 -23.29 -1.95 -1.43
CA TYR A 109 -22.61 -2.76 -2.44
C TYR A 109 -23.48 -3.95 -2.89
N THR A 110 -24.01 -3.87 -4.11
CA THR A 110 -24.91 -4.88 -4.71
C THR A 110 -24.17 -5.92 -5.58
N GLY A 111 -22.85 -6.02 -5.45
CA GLY A 111 -22.04 -7.00 -6.20
C GLY A 111 -21.45 -6.50 -7.52
N GLN A 112 -21.44 -5.18 -7.78
CA GLN A 112 -20.63 -4.59 -8.86
C GLN A 112 -19.15 -4.65 -8.47
N PRO A 113 -18.29 -5.46 -9.13
CA PRO A 113 -16.93 -5.76 -8.65
C PRO A 113 -15.94 -4.60 -8.79
N THR A 114 -16.38 -3.42 -9.22
CA THR A 114 -15.49 -2.33 -9.64
C THR A 114 -16.03 -0.98 -9.20
N PRO A 115 -15.23 -0.16 -8.48
CA PRO A 115 -15.54 1.24 -8.23
C PRO A 115 -15.72 2.02 -9.54
N GLN A 116 -16.37 3.18 -9.48
CA GLN A 116 -16.67 4.00 -10.66
C GLN A 116 -16.22 5.45 -10.45
N GLY A 117 -16.09 6.21 -11.54
CA GLY A 117 -15.83 7.64 -11.49
C GLY A 117 -14.52 7.99 -10.77
N THR A 118 -14.59 8.93 -9.82
CA THR A 118 -13.46 9.40 -9.02
C THR A 118 -12.83 8.30 -8.18
N ASP A 119 -13.65 7.42 -7.61
CA ASP A 119 -13.21 6.37 -6.69
C ASP A 119 -12.35 5.34 -7.43
N LEU A 120 -12.72 5.03 -8.68
CA LEU A 120 -11.88 4.21 -9.57
C LEU A 120 -10.53 4.87 -9.85
N SER A 121 -10.52 6.18 -10.16
CA SER A 121 -9.29 6.92 -10.42
C SER A 121 -8.38 6.95 -9.20
N HIS A 122 -8.92 7.21 -8.00
CA HIS A 122 -8.15 7.20 -6.75
C HIS A 122 -7.57 5.80 -6.47
N LEU A 123 -8.37 4.75 -6.65
CA LEU A 123 -7.89 3.37 -6.50
C LEU A 123 -6.77 3.02 -7.51
N LEU A 124 -6.90 3.46 -8.77
CA LEU A 124 -5.83 3.29 -9.76
C LEU A 124 -4.56 4.05 -9.39
N ASN A 125 -4.67 5.25 -8.80
CA ASN A 125 -3.52 6.00 -8.27
C ASN A 125 -2.80 5.21 -7.16
N VAL A 126 -3.55 4.50 -6.29
CA VAL A 126 -2.97 3.59 -5.29
C VAL A 126 -2.14 2.51 -5.96
N TYR A 127 -2.69 1.80 -6.95
CA TYR A 127 -1.96 0.76 -7.67
C TYR A 127 -0.76 1.30 -8.44
N GLN A 128 -0.89 2.46 -9.09
CA GLN A 128 0.21 3.08 -9.82
C GLN A 128 1.34 3.47 -8.88
N THR A 129 1.01 4.00 -7.70
CA THR A 129 1.99 4.34 -6.66
C THR A 129 2.73 3.10 -6.15
N ILE A 130 2.04 1.98 -5.97
CA ILE A 130 2.65 0.69 -5.62
C ILE A 130 3.63 0.25 -6.70
N VAL A 131 3.20 0.22 -7.97
CA VAL A 131 4.04 -0.18 -9.12
C VAL A 131 5.28 0.71 -9.24
N ASN A 132 5.11 2.03 -9.17
CA ASN A 132 6.22 2.97 -9.24
C ASN A 132 7.24 2.73 -8.11
N SER A 133 6.77 2.38 -6.92
CA SER A 133 7.64 2.12 -5.75
C SER A 133 8.42 0.81 -5.90
N THR A 134 7.80 -0.25 -6.42
CA THR A 134 8.48 -1.53 -6.65
C THR A 134 9.48 -1.45 -7.80
N GLU A 135 9.15 -0.72 -8.87
CA GLU A 135 10.05 -0.45 -10.00
C GLU A 135 11.26 0.39 -9.57
N ALA A 136 11.06 1.46 -8.80
CA ALA A 136 12.14 2.32 -8.30
C ALA A 136 13.17 1.53 -7.47
N LEU A 137 12.74 0.48 -6.79
CA LEU A 137 13.59 -0.40 -5.99
C LEU A 137 14.18 -1.58 -6.77
N ASN A 138 13.94 -1.70 -8.08
CA ASN A 138 14.49 -2.73 -8.96
C ASN A 138 14.36 -4.15 -8.37
N GLY A 139 13.18 -4.48 -7.83
CA GLY A 139 12.89 -5.79 -7.23
C GLY A 139 13.44 -5.99 -5.81
N ALA A 140 14.01 -4.96 -5.17
CA ALA A 140 14.40 -5.02 -3.76
C ALA A 140 13.20 -4.95 -2.79
N LEU A 141 11.99 -4.70 -3.29
CA LEU A 141 10.72 -4.77 -2.57
C LEU A 141 9.70 -5.56 -3.41
N GLN A 142 8.99 -6.46 -2.77
CA GLN A 142 7.81 -7.13 -3.29
C GLN A 142 6.56 -6.58 -2.59
N VAL A 143 5.51 -6.28 -3.37
CA VAL A 143 4.18 -5.98 -2.82
C VAL A 143 3.21 -7.03 -3.31
N ILE A 144 2.45 -7.62 -2.39
CA ILE A 144 1.38 -8.58 -2.67
C ILE A 144 0.08 -7.89 -2.31
N VAL A 145 -0.85 -7.80 -3.26
CA VAL A 145 -2.18 -7.27 -3.01
C VAL A 145 -3.19 -8.39 -3.18
N VAL A 146 -4.01 -8.61 -2.15
CA VAL A 146 -5.17 -9.50 -2.20
C VAL A 146 -6.40 -8.64 -2.41
N GLU A 147 -7.23 -8.98 -3.38
CA GLU A 147 -8.28 -8.07 -3.84
C GLU A 147 -9.54 -8.82 -4.30
N HIS A 148 -10.70 -8.26 -3.99
CA HIS A 148 -11.99 -8.68 -4.54
C HIS A 148 -12.32 -7.93 -5.84
N ALA A 149 -11.86 -6.69 -5.98
CA ALA A 149 -12.02 -5.94 -7.21
C ALA A 149 -11.31 -6.64 -8.40
N ASP A 150 -11.96 -6.68 -9.56
CA ASP A 150 -11.39 -7.24 -10.79
C ASP A 150 -11.47 -6.17 -11.89
N LEU A 151 -10.52 -5.24 -11.85
CA LEU A 151 -10.51 -4.08 -12.72
C LEU A 151 -10.06 -4.47 -14.14
N ALA A 152 -10.76 -3.95 -15.15
CA ALA A 152 -10.39 -4.16 -16.56
C ALA A 152 -9.15 -3.34 -16.99
N ASP A 153 -8.75 -2.35 -16.18
CA ASP A 153 -7.63 -1.46 -16.47
C ASP A 153 -6.32 -2.26 -16.62
N PRO A 154 -5.50 -2.01 -17.66
CA PRO A 154 -4.23 -2.69 -17.86
C PRO A 154 -3.27 -2.59 -16.67
N LEU A 155 -3.27 -1.48 -15.94
CA LEU A 155 -2.43 -1.30 -14.75
C LEU A 155 -2.69 -2.40 -13.72
N PHE A 156 -3.96 -2.69 -13.45
CA PHE A 156 -4.36 -3.77 -12.54
C PHE A 156 -4.19 -5.13 -13.21
N ARG A 157 -4.80 -5.32 -14.39
CA ARG A 157 -4.90 -6.62 -15.06
C ARG A 157 -3.55 -7.25 -15.36
N ASN A 158 -2.54 -6.45 -15.73
CA ASN A 158 -1.19 -6.95 -16.04
C ASN A 158 -0.44 -7.45 -14.79
N HIS A 159 -0.88 -7.07 -13.60
CA HIS A 159 -0.28 -7.48 -12.32
C HIS A 159 -1.09 -8.56 -11.59
N VAL A 160 -2.22 -9.02 -12.16
CA VAL A 160 -2.99 -10.15 -11.60
C VAL A 160 -2.26 -11.45 -11.92
N ILE A 161 -1.76 -12.12 -10.89
CA ILE A 161 -1.06 -13.42 -11.01
C ILE A 161 -2.03 -14.59 -10.90
N GLU A 162 -2.95 -14.54 -9.94
CA GLU A 162 -3.94 -15.60 -9.68
C GLU A 162 -5.34 -15.00 -9.60
N ARG A 163 -6.35 -15.75 -10.08
CA ARG A 163 -7.77 -15.41 -9.92
C ARG A 163 -8.48 -16.53 -9.19
N TRP A 164 -8.72 -16.32 -7.90
CA TRP A 164 -9.48 -17.26 -7.08
C TRP A 164 -10.98 -17.04 -7.27
N ARG A 165 -11.68 -18.08 -7.74
CA ARG A 165 -13.13 -18.08 -7.96
C ARG A 165 -13.69 -19.46 -7.61
N TYR A 166 -14.87 -19.53 -7.03
CA TYR A 166 -15.57 -20.81 -6.88
C TYR A 166 -15.80 -21.49 -8.25
N SER A 167 -16.07 -20.71 -9.30
CA SER A 167 -16.33 -21.23 -10.65
C SER A 167 -15.15 -21.91 -11.33
N ASN A 168 -13.91 -21.63 -10.92
CA ASN A 168 -12.71 -22.29 -11.44
C ASN A 168 -12.05 -23.22 -10.42
N ASN A 169 -12.69 -23.44 -9.26
CA ASN A 169 -12.17 -24.25 -8.15
C ASN A 169 -10.76 -23.83 -7.70
N GLN A 170 -10.42 -22.54 -7.83
CA GLN A 170 -9.16 -21.98 -7.33
C GLN A 170 -9.42 -21.12 -6.09
N ALA A 171 -8.60 -21.29 -5.07
CA ALA A 171 -8.64 -20.54 -3.81
C ALA A 171 -7.22 -20.30 -3.29
N LEU A 172 -7.07 -19.31 -2.40
CA LEU A 172 -5.78 -19.03 -1.74
C LEU A 172 -5.30 -20.24 -0.94
N VAL A 173 -6.21 -20.90 -0.23
CA VAL A 173 -6.02 -22.23 0.34
C VAL A 173 -6.53 -23.24 -0.69
N PRO A 174 -5.66 -24.01 -1.36
CA PRO A 174 -6.08 -24.98 -2.35
C PRO A 174 -7.09 -25.98 -1.78
N PRO A 175 -8.17 -26.35 -2.51
CA PRO A 175 -9.14 -27.33 -2.03
C PRO A 175 -8.51 -28.66 -1.62
N ASP A 176 -7.46 -29.10 -2.32
CA ASP A 176 -6.73 -30.34 -2.02
C ASP A 176 -5.98 -30.30 -0.68
N TRP A 177 -5.83 -29.13 -0.04
CA TRP A 177 -5.27 -29.02 1.31
C TRP A 177 -6.32 -29.26 2.40
N ILE A 178 -7.61 -29.16 2.06
CA ILE A 178 -8.72 -29.33 2.99
C ILE A 178 -9.00 -30.83 3.09
N THR A 179 -8.44 -31.48 4.11
CA THR A 179 -8.54 -32.93 4.31
C THR A 179 -9.75 -33.37 5.14
N GLU A 180 -10.43 -32.42 5.78
CA GLU A 180 -11.62 -32.67 6.60
C GLU A 180 -12.88 -32.19 5.86
N PRO A 181 -14.01 -32.90 5.97
CA PRO A 181 -15.27 -32.42 5.41
C PRO A 181 -15.64 -31.09 6.06
N ILE A 182 -16.05 -30.10 5.25
CA ILE A 182 -16.66 -28.87 5.74
C ILE A 182 -18.12 -29.21 6.02
N ASP A 183 -18.54 -29.17 7.28
CA ASP A 183 -19.96 -29.33 7.62
C ASP A 183 -20.75 -28.15 7.02
N GLU A 184 -21.70 -28.45 6.13
CA GLU A 184 -22.51 -27.45 5.39
C GLU A 184 -23.52 -26.69 6.28
N GLU A 185 -23.41 -26.72 7.61
CA GLU A 185 -24.41 -26.17 8.54
C GLU A 185 -24.23 -24.68 8.91
N ASP A 186 -23.16 -24.02 8.46
CA ASP A 186 -22.83 -22.62 8.84
C ASP A 186 -22.83 -21.62 7.65
N GLU A 187 -23.81 -21.69 6.73
CA GLU A 187 -24.11 -20.60 5.77
C GLU A 187 -25.38 -19.80 6.12
#